data_AF-A0ABD2N8T4-F1
#
_entry.id   AF-A0ABD2N8T4-F1
#
_cell.length_a   1.000
_cell.length_b   1.000
_cell.length_c   1.000
_cell.angle_alpha   90.00
_cell.angle_beta   90.00
_cell.angle_gamma   90.00
#
_symmetry.space_group_name_H-M   'P 1'
#
loop_
_entity.id
_entity.type
_entity.pdbx_description
1 polymer ?
#
loop_
_entity_poly.entity_id
_entity_poly.type
_entity_poly.pdbx_seq_one_letter_code
_entity_poly.pdbx_strand_id
1 'polypeptide(L)'
;MESNSNTSFKKKGGGVVVLVRSLLSAELIHHSYNDVEYLFVLVSNGSSEFTAGGVYLPPAYSVEAYEAHGLAIEDLALLHPDVPMYICGDYNVSGSS
;
A
#
# COMPACT_ATOMS: atom_id res chain seq x y z
N MET A 1 -12.13 -33.89 -25.45
CA MET A 1 -11.38 -32.68 -25.04
C MET A 1 -12.11 -32.13 -23.83
N GLU A 2 -11.68 -32.52 -22.63
CA GLU A 2 -12.24 -32.03 -21.37
C GLU A 2 -11.38 -30.88 -20.86
N SER A 3 -11.97 -29.71 -20.69
CA SER A 3 -11.34 -28.56 -20.06
C SER A 3 -11.40 -28.74 -18.55
N ASN A 4 -10.25 -29.01 -17.93
CA ASN A 4 -10.11 -29.12 -16.48
C ASN A 4 -10.32 -27.75 -15.81
N SER A 5 -11.39 -27.61 -15.04
CA SER A 5 -11.82 -26.36 -14.38
C SER A 5 -11.10 -26.11 -13.04
N ASN A 6 -9.78 -26.32 -12.98
CA ASN A 6 -9.00 -26.23 -11.73
C ASN A 6 -7.73 -25.39 -11.81
N THR A 7 -7.56 -24.56 -12.84
CA THR A 7 -6.56 -23.48 -12.81
C THR A 7 -7.27 -22.17 -12.55
N SER A 8 -7.47 -21.83 -11.27
CA SER A 8 -7.75 -20.45 -10.85
C SER A 8 -6.80 -19.52 -11.61
N PHE A 9 -7.38 -18.58 -12.37
CA PHE A 9 -6.66 -17.51 -13.03
C PHE A 9 -5.87 -16.73 -11.97
N LYS A 10 -4.61 -17.10 -11.72
CA LYS A 10 -3.72 -16.34 -10.83
C LYS A 10 -3.35 -15.01 -11.51
N LYS A 11 -4.24 -14.03 -11.39
CA LYS A 11 -4.07 -12.62 -11.76
C LYS A 11 -3.28 -11.83 -10.70
N LYS A 12 -2.27 -12.41 -10.04
CA LYS A 12 -1.51 -11.71 -8.99
C LYS A 12 -0.02 -11.80 -9.27
N GLY A 13 0.47 -10.84 -10.06
CA GLY A 13 1.89 -10.65 -10.36
C GLY A 13 2.44 -9.30 -9.87
N GLY A 14 1.70 -8.60 -8.99
CA GLY A 14 2.09 -7.31 -8.42
C GLY A 14 1.88 -7.28 -6.91
N GLY A 15 2.61 -6.40 -6.23
CA GLY A 15 2.50 -6.18 -4.80
C GLY A 15 3.53 -5.19 -4.28
N VAL A 16 3.21 -4.56 -3.16
CA VAL A 16 4.12 -3.66 -2.46
C VAL A 16 4.98 -4.42 -1.46
N VAL A 17 6.27 -4.11 -1.40
CA VAL A 17 7.19 -4.61 -0.37
C VAL A 17 7.86 -3.44 0.32
N VAL A 18 7.75 -3.40 1.64
CA VAL A 18 8.51 -2.48 2.49
C VAL A 18 9.55 -3.29 3.27
N LEU A 19 10.83 -3.04 3.00
CA LEU A 19 11.93 -3.67 3.74
C LEU A 19 12.44 -2.71 4.81
N VAL A 20 12.42 -3.16 6.06
CA VAL A 20 12.90 -2.37 7.19
C VAL A 20 14.21 -2.96 7.71
N ARG A 21 15.20 -2.08 7.92
CA ARG A 21 16.50 -2.48 8.49
C ARG A 21 16.29 -2.98 9.92
N SER A 22 16.94 -4.09 10.29
CA SER A 22 16.76 -4.76 11.59
C SER A 22 17.08 -3.92 12.83
N LEU A 23 17.74 -2.78 12.68
CA LEU A 23 18.00 -1.82 13.76
C LEU A 23 16.81 -0.90 14.05
N LEU A 24 15.77 -0.94 13.20
CA LEU A 24 14.53 -0.19 13.36
C LEU A 24 13.42 -1.17 13.74
N SER A 25 12.51 -0.74 14.60
CA SER A 25 11.27 -1.46 14.81
C SER A 25 10.27 -1.05 13.74
N ALA A 26 9.44 -2.00 13.30
CA ALA A 26 8.34 -1.73 12.40
C ALA A 26 7.08 -2.50 12.79
N GLU A 27 5.96 -1.83 12.72
CA GLU A 27 4.63 -2.40 12.89
C GLU A 27 3.83 -2.23 11.62
N LEU A 28 3.19 -3.31 11.14
CA LEU A 28 2.27 -3.24 10.02
C LEU A 28 0.98 -2.54 10.45
N ILE A 29 0.60 -1.47 9.75
CA ILE A 29 -0.65 -0.78 10.02
C ILE A 29 -1.74 -1.47 9.20
N HIS A 30 -2.63 -2.16 9.90
CA HIS A 30 -3.78 -2.80 9.31
C HIS A 30 -4.81 -1.74 8.88
N HIS A 31 -5.27 -1.84 7.65
CA HIS A 31 -6.35 -1.03 7.12
C HIS A 31 -7.45 -1.95 6.61
N SER A 32 -8.66 -1.39 6.48
CA SER A 32 -9.88 -2.14 6.20
C SER A 32 -9.88 -2.84 4.83
N TYR A 33 -9.03 -2.39 3.91
CA TYR A 33 -8.90 -2.93 2.56
C TYR A 33 -7.68 -3.86 2.54
N ASN A 34 -7.87 -5.17 2.47
CA ASN A 34 -6.75 -6.12 2.46
C ASN A 34 -6.19 -6.24 1.03
N ASP A 35 -5.67 -5.11 0.54
CA ASP A 35 -5.24 -4.92 -0.84
C ASP A 35 -3.71 -5.08 -0.93
N VAL A 36 -3.25 -5.71 -2.01
CA VAL A 36 -1.81 -5.94 -2.24
C VAL A 36 -1.12 -4.71 -2.85
N GLU A 37 -1.93 -3.72 -3.21
CA GLU A 37 -1.58 -2.51 -3.95
C GLU A 37 -0.98 -1.42 -3.07
N TYR A 38 -1.24 -1.41 -1.76
CA TYR A 38 -0.59 -0.49 -0.83
C TYR A 38 -0.41 -1.08 0.56
N LEU A 39 0.63 -0.64 1.25
CA LEU A 39 1.00 -1.14 2.57
C LEU A 39 1.63 -0.03 3.40
N PHE A 40 1.21 0.11 4.65
CA PHE A 40 1.71 1.12 5.58
C PHE A 40 2.38 0.44 6.77
N VAL A 41 3.52 0.98 7.20
CA VAL A 41 4.23 0.54 8.40
C VAL A 41 4.57 1.75 9.27
N LEU A 42 4.38 1.62 10.58
CA LEU A 42 4.93 2.54 11.56
C LEU A 42 6.36 2.12 11.87
N VAL A 43 7.33 3.00 11.61
CA VAL A 43 8.75 2.73 11.80
C VAL A 43 9.27 3.60 12.94
N SER A 44 10.04 3.01 13.85
CA SER A 44 10.64 3.71 14.98
C SER A 44 12.10 3.31 15.17
N ASN A 45 12.92 4.25 15.63
CA ASN A 45 14.28 4.01 16.10
C ASN A 45 14.39 4.13 17.64
N GLY A 46 13.25 4.20 18.34
CA GLY A 46 13.15 4.41 19.78
C GLY A 46 13.18 5.88 20.25
N SER A 47 13.60 6.81 19.39
CA SER A 47 13.66 8.26 19.69
C SER A 47 12.75 9.10 18.77
N SER A 48 12.42 8.58 17.61
CA SER A 48 11.57 9.21 16.61
C SER A 48 10.80 8.13 15.85
N GLU A 49 9.60 8.50 15.41
CA GLU A 49 8.72 7.64 14.64
C GLU A 49 8.32 8.32 13.33
N PHE A 50 8.05 7.50 12.32
CA PHE A 50 7.46 7.94 11.06
C PHE A 50 6.66 6.80 10.45
N THR A 51 5.65 7.15 9.66
CA THR A 51 4.90 6.18 8.87
C THR A 51 5.47 6.11 7.46
N ALA A 52 5.73 4.90 6.97
CA ALA A 52 6.12 4.65 5.59
C ALA A 52 5.02 3.88 4.87
N GLY A 53 4.59 4.41 3.73
CA GLY A 53 3.64 3.76 2.83
C GLY A 53 4.28 3.41 1.50
N GLY A 54 4.14 2.16 1.07
CA GLY A 54 4.43 1.74 -0.29
C GLY A 54 3.15 1.62 -1.10
N VAL A 55 3.19 2.03 -2.38
CA VAL A 55 2.02 2.03 -3.27
C VAL A 55 2.39 1.51 -4.66
N TYR A 56 1.53 0.68 -5.23
CA TYR A 56 1.54 0.27 -6.61
C TYR A 56 0.10 0.22 -7.13
N LEU A 57 -0.32 1.25 -7.85
CA LEU A 57 -1.59 1.27 -8.57
C LEU A 57 -1.29 0.92 -10.04
N PRO A 58 -1.75 -0.22 -10.57
CA PRO A 58 -1.54 -0.60 -11.96
C PRO A 58 -2.09 0.43 -12.97
N PRO A 59 -1.56 0.48 -14.20
CA PRO A 59 -2.16 1.25 -15.29
C PRO A 59 -3.61 0.81 -15.53
N ALA A 60 -4.51 1.77 -15.78
CA ALA A 60 -5.96 1.54 -15.92
C ALA A 60 -6.67 1.00 -14.67
N TYR A 61 -6.10 1.23 -13.48
CA TYR A 61 -6.85 1.08 -12.23
C TYR A 61 -8.08 2.00 -12.19
N SER A 62 -9.12 1.56 -11.48
CA SER A 62 -10.37 2.31 -11.41
C SER A 62 -10.21 3.54 -10.51
N VAL A 63 -11.03 4.57 -10.76
CA VAL A 63 -11.01 5.81 -9.97
C VAL A 63 -11.31 5.50 -8.50
N GLU A 64 -12.20 4.55 -8.24
CA GLU A 64 -12.60 4.13 -6.90
C GLU A 64 -11.43 3.56 -6.09
N ALA A 65 -10.46 2.90 -6.73
CA ALA A 65 -9.28 2.40 -6.05
C ALA A 65 -8.31 3.52 -5.66
N TYR A 66 -8.24 4.58 -6.47
CA TYR A 66 -7.48 5.78 -6.14
C TYR A 66 -8.13 6.54 -4.97
N GLU A 67 -9.46 6.66 -4.99
CA GLU A 67 -10.24 7.23 -3.88
C GLU A 67 -10.08 6.41 -2.59
N ALA A 68 -10.17 5.08 -2.67
CA ALA A 68 -9.99 4.19 -1.52
C ALA A 68 -8.58 4.34 -0.90
N HIS A 69 -7.54 4.44 -1.73
CA HIS A 69 -6.19 4.72 -1.28
C HIS A 69 -6.07 6.11 -0.63
N GLY A 70 -6.72 7.13 -1.19
CA GLY A 70 -6.80 8.46 -0.60
C GLY A 70 -7.44 8.46 0.79
N LEU A 71 -8.58 7.78 0.94
CA LEU A 71 -9.26 7.59 2.23
C LEU A 71 -8.37 6.84 3.23
N ALA A 72 -7.63 5.81 2.79
CA ALA A 72 -6.71 5.09 3.65
C ALA A 72 -5.56 5.98 4.18
N ILE A 73 -5.05 6.92 3.36
CA ILE A 73 -4.08 7.92 3.79
C ILE A 73 -4.69 8.91 4.80
N GLU A 74 -5.92 9.36 4.56
CA GLU A 74 -6.62 10.27 5.47
C GLU A 74 -6.87 9.63 6.83
N ASP A 75 -7.37 8.39 6.86
CA ASP A 75 -7.56 7.61 8.09
C ASP A 75 -6.25 7.45 8.86
N LEU A 76 -5.15 7.19 8.14
CA LEU A 76 -3.83 7.05 8.72
C LEU A 76 -3.32 8.37 9.32
N ALA A 77 -3.56 9.50 8.66
CA ALA A 77 -3.20 10.82 9.16
C ALA A 77 -4.02 11.21 10.41
N LEU A 78 -5.29 10.78 10.47
CA LEU A 78 -6.14 10.96 11.65
C LEU A 78 -5.71 10.07 12.82
N LEU A 79 -5.25 8.86 12.54
CA LEU A 79 -4.77 7.92 13.56
C LEU A 79 -3.43 8.37 14.18
N HIS A 80 -2.57 9.00 13.38
CA HIS A 80 -1.24 9.44 13.78
C HIS A 80 -0.95 10.90 13.37
N PRO A 81 -1.65 11.90 13.95
CA PRO A 81 -1.62 13.29 13.47
C PRO A 81 -0.26 13.98 13.58
N ASP A 82 0.57 13.56 14.54
CA ASP A 82 1.89 14.17 14.80
C ASP A 82 3.06 13.32 14.27
N VAL A 83 2.77 12.20 13.59
CA VAL A 83 3.78 11.31 13.04
C VAL A 83 4.04 11.66 11.57
N PRO A 84 5.27 12.01 11.18
CA PRO A 84 5.60 12.26 9.79
C PRO A 84 5.25 11.07 8.90
N MET A 85 4.60 11.33 7.77
CA MET A 85 4.17 10.28 6.83
C MET A 85 4.90 10.43 5.49
N TYR A 86 5.46 9.33 5.01
CA TYR A 86 6.13 9.23 3.72
C TYR A 86 5.43 8.18 2.86
N ILE A 87 4.74 8.62 1.82
CA ILE A 87 4.09 7.73 0.86
C ILE A 87 4.90 7.72 -0.43
N CYS A 88 5.32 6.54 -0.86
CA CYS A 88 6.16 6.35 -2.04
C CYS A 88 5.63 5.19 -2.88
N GLY A 89 5.71 5.30 -4.20
CA GLY A 89 5.16 4.26 -5.06
C GLY A 89 4.96 4.70 -6.49
N ASP A 90 4.43 3.77 -7.27
CA ASP A 90 4.02 4.01 -8.65
C ASP A 90 2.49 4.05 -8.73
N TYR A 91 1.97 5.24 -8.98
CA TYR A 91 0.54 5.47 -9.10
C TYR A 91 0.02 5.28 -10.53
N ASN A 92 0.93 5.10 -11.52
CA ASN A 92 0.60 5.02 -12.94
C ASN A 92 -0.42 6.08 -13.41
N VAL A 93 -0.37 7.29 -12.84
CA VAL A 93 -1.24 8.40 -13.27
C VAL A 93 -0.79 8.82 -14.66
N SER A 94 -1.45 8.29 -15.70
CA SER A 94 -1.29 8.80 -17.05
C SER A 94 -1.84 10.22 -17.05
N GLY A 95 -0.94 11.21 -17.07
CA GLY A 95 -1.31 12.56 -17.43
C GLY A 95 -1.86 12.50 -18.85
N SER A 96 -3.17 12.56 -19.00
CA SER A 96 -3.78 12.92 -20.28
C SER A 96 -3.44 14.39 -20.52
N SER A 97 -2.28 14.63 -21.13
CA SER A 97 -1.91 15.88 -21.78
C SER A 97 -2.49 15.94 -23.18
#